data_AF-A0A527Y390-F1
#
_entry.id   AF-A0A527Y390-F1
#
_cell.length_a   1.000
_cell.length_b   1.000
_cell.length_c   1.000
_cell.angle_alpha   90.00
_cell.angle_beta   90.00
_cell.angle_gamma   90.00
#
_symmetry.space_group_name_H-M   'P 1'
#
loop_
_entity.id
_entity.type
_entity.pdbx_description
1 polymer ?
#
loop_
_entity_poly.entity_id
_entity_poly.type
_entity_poly.pdbx_seq_one_letter_code
_entity_poly.pdbx_strand_id
1 'polypeptide(L)' 'LFTKADLVSGFMDYFGGFDEQRRRKVWGATFQTADRSKNMAGEAPAEFDALAKRLTEEMADRLQEEADP' A
#
# COMPACT_ATOMS: atom_id res chain seq x y z
N LEU A 1 -9.22 -10.15 10.91
CA LEU A 1 -7.80 -9.82 11.09
C LEU A 1 -7.75 -8.57 11.98
N PHE A 2 -7.51 -8.72 13.29
CA PHE A 2 -7.30 -7.58 14.20
C PHE A 2 -5.80 -7.27 14.18
N THR A 3 -5.40 -6.34 13.33
CA THR A 3 -4.05 -5.78 13.29
C THR A 3 -4.13 -4.37 13.85
N LYS A 4 -3.19 -3.98 14.73
CA LYS A 4 -3.05 -2.62 15.33
C LYS A 4 -3.20 -1.44 14.35
N ALA A 5 -3.20 -1.71 13.06
CA ALA A 5 -3.54 -0.76 12.01
C ALA A 5 -4.96 -0.18 12.13
N ASP A 6 -5.89 -0.86 12.82
CA ASP A 6 -7.21 -0.32 13.17
C ASP A 6 -7.15 0.95 14.05
N LEU A 7 -6.03 1.16 14.76
CA LEU A 7 -5.77 2.35 15.57
C LEU A 7 -5.21 3.52 14.75
N VAL A 8 -4.84 3.30 13.48
CA VAL A 8 -4.34 4.35 12.60
C VAL A 8 -5.53 5.10 12.04
N SER A 9 -5.61 6.40 12.32
CA SER A 9 -6.69 7.27 11.80
C SER A 9 -6.79 7.16 10.28
N GLY A 10 -8.03 7.01 9.78
CA GLY A 10 -8.30 6.84 8.35
C GLY A 10 -7.99 5.45 7.78
N PHE A 11 -7.46 4.51 8.57
CA PHE A 11 -7.17 3.16 8.08
C PHE A 11 -8.45 2.41 7.71
N MET A 12 -9.47 2.40 8.57
CA MET A 12 -10.73 1.71 8.26
C MET A 12 -11.53 2.43 7.18
N ASP A 13 -11.47 3.76 7.13
CA ASP A 13 -12.09 4.54 6.05
C ASP A 13 -11.46 4.18 4.70
N TYR A 14 -10.14 3.92 4.69
CA TYR A 14 -9.43 3.53 3.47
C TYR A 14 -9.61 2.05 3.11
N PHE A 15 -9.48 1.13 4.06
CA PHE A 15 -9.41 -0.32 3.79
C PHE A 15 -10.72 -1.07 4.05
N GLY A 16 -11.72 -0.44 4.68
CA GLY A 16 -12.96 -1.08 5.09
C GLY A 16 -13.77 -1.66 3.92
N GLY A 17 -13.72 -1.00 2.76
CA GLY A 17 -14.38 -1.46 1.53
C GLY A 17 -13.56 -2.44 0.68
N PHE A 18 -12.33 -2.80 1.08
CA PHE A 18 -11.48 -3.65 0.25
C PHE A 18 -11.91 -5.12 0.34
N ASP A 19 -12.11 -5.74 -0.81
CA ASP A 19 -12.25 -7.19 -0.92
C ASP A 19 -10.94 -7.92 -0.53
N GLU A 20 -10.97 -9.25 -0.52
CA GLU A 20 -9.79 -10.03 -0.16
C GLU A 20 -8.61 -9.81 -1.12
N GLN A 21 -8.86 -9.60 -2.42
CA GLN A 21 -7.80 -9.39 -3.41
C GLN A 21 -7.10 -8.05 -3.21
N ARG A 22 -7.86 -6.99 -2.95
CA ARG A 22 -7.33 -5.64 -2.69
C ARG A 22 -6.58 -5.58 -1.38
N ARG A 23 -7.05 -6.28 -0.34
CA ARG A 23 -6.33 -6.38 0.95
C ARG A 23 -4.99 -7.12 0.85
N ARG A 24 -4.78 -7.94 -0.19
CA ARG A 24 -3.49 -8.59 -0.47
C ARG A 24 -2.49 -7.68 -1.16
N LYS A 25 -2.86 -6.45 -1.57
CA LYS A 25 -1.89 -5.50 -2.12
C LYS A 25 -0.83 -5.20 -1.07
N VAL A 26 0.44 -5.38 -1.43
CA VAL A 26 1.59 -5.07 -0.57
C VAL A 26 1.80 -3.56 -0.57
N TRP A 27 1.78 -2.95 0.62
CA TRP A 27 2.02 -1.52 0.83
C TRP A 27 3.49 -1.23 1.16
N GLY A 28 4.36 -1.51 0.20
CA GLY A 28 5.79 -1.33 0.33
C GLY A 28 6.54 -2.21 -0.66
N ALA A 29 7.84 -2.30 -0.46
CA ALA A 29 8.73 -3.14 -1.25
C ALA A 29 9.39 -4.21 -0.39
N THR A 30 9.53 -5.40 -0.95
CA THR A 30 10.34 -6.46 -0.35
C THR A 30 11.66 -6.53 -1.12
N PHE A 31 12.74 -6.13 -0.47
CA PHE A 31 14.08 -6.20 -1.07
C PHE A 31 14.57 -7.65 -1.09
N GLN A 32 14.34 -8.34 -2.20
CA GLN A 32 14.86 -9.68 -2.45
C GLN A 32 16.30 -9.54 -2.96
N THR A 33 17.28 -9.72 -2.07
CA THR A 33 18.70 -9.72 -2.43
C THR A 33 19.28 -11.12 -2.32
N ALA A 34 20.04 -11.55 -3.35
CA ALA A 34 20.76 -12.82 -3.34
C ALA A 34 21.83 -12.86 -2.23
N ASP A 35 22.33 -11.69 -1.84
CA ASP A 35 23.24 -11.49 -0.71
C ASP A 35 22.48 -10.86 0.46
N ARG A 36 22.29 -11.64 1.54
CA ARG A 36 21.57 -11.19 2.73
C ARG A 36 22.30 -10.10 3.52
N SER A 37 23.58 -9.86 3.24
CA SER A 37 24.38 -8.81 3.87
C SER A 37 24.38 -7.48 3.10
N LYS A 38 23.84 -7.49 1.87
CA LYS A 38 23.78 -6.29 1.03
C LYS A 38 22.87 -5.24 1.66
N ASN A 39 23.40 -4.04 1.85
CA ASN A 39 22.62 -2.90 2.30
C ASN A 39 21.70 -2.41 1.17
N MET A 40 20.40 -2.45 1.39
CA MET A 40 19.36 -2.02 0.45
C MET A 40 18.72 -0.68 0.85
N ALA A 41 19.20 -0.02 1.92
CA ALA A 41 18.63 1.24 2.40
C ALA A 41 18.65 2.35 1.35
N GLY A 42 19.65 2.34 0.46
CA GLY A 42 19.75 3.28 -0.66
C GLY A 42 18.65 3.12 -1.73
N GLU A 43 18.01 1.95 -1.81
CA GLU A 43 16.92 1.66 -2.76
C GLU A 43 15.55 2.08 -2.21
N ALA A 44 15.45 2.31 -0.89
CA ALA A 44 14.19 2.65 -0.23
C ALA A 44 13.49 3.90 -0.78
N PRO A 45 14.20 5.00 -1.12
CA PRO A 45 13.55 6.18 -1.70
C PRO A 45 12.84 5.88 -3.03
N ALA A 46 13.47 5.11 -3.93
CA ALA A 46 12.88 4.79 -5.23
C ALA A 46 11.64 3.91 -5.09
N GLU A 47 11.68 2.92 -4.19
CA GLU A 47 10.51 2.07 -3.90
C GLU A 47 9.37 2.85 -3.22
N PHE A 48 9.71 3.84 -2.39
CA PHE A 48 8.71 4.72 -1.78
C PHE A 48 8.03 5.59 -2.84
N ASP A 49 8.78 6.18 -3.76
CA ASP A 49 8.24 6.96 -4.88
C ASP A 49 7.35 6.09 -5.79
N ALA A 50 7.77 4.86 -6.07
CA ALA A 50 6.99 3.90 -6.85
C ALA A 50 5.65 3.55 -6.15
N LEU A 51 5.67 3.37 -4.82
CA LEU A 51 4.45 3.17 -4.04
C LEU A 51 3.53 4.40 -4.14
N ALA A 52 4.06 5.60 -3.92
CA ALA A 52 3.29 6.84 -3.99
C ALA A 52 2.65 7.05 -5.36
N LYS A 53 3.39 6.75 -6.44
CA LYS A 53 2.90 6.81 -7.81
C LYS A 53 1.73 5.86 -8.02
N ARG A 54 1.87 4.58 -7.64
CA ARG A 54 0.79 3.59 -7.76
C ARG A 54 -0.46 4.01 -6.97
N LEU A 55 -0.29 4.53 -5.75
CA LEU A 55 -1.40 5.02 -4.95
C LEU A 55 -2.13 6.19 -5.61
N THR A 56 -1.38 7.08 -6.27
CA THR A 56 -1.94 8.21 -7.01
C THR A 56 -2.72 7.75 -8.25
N GLU A 57 -2.19 6.76 -8.98
CA GLU A 57 -2.84 6.18 -10.16
C GLU A 57 -4.15 5.48 -9.80
N GLU A 58 -4.20 4.77 -8.66
CA GLU A 58 -5.41 4.10 -8.16
C GLU A 58 -6.46 5.08 -7.60
N MET A 59 -6.11 6.35 -7.36
CA MET A 59 -7.00 7.33 -6.73
C MET A 59 -8.21 7.68 -7.60
N ALA A 60 -8.05 7.72 -8.93
CA ALA A 60 -9.14 8.06 -9.84
C ALA A 60 -10.21 6.97 -9.87
N ASP A 61 -9.81 5.71 -10.01
CA ASP A 61 -10.71 4.55 -9.99
C ASP A 61 -11.45 4.47 -8.64
N ARG A 62 -10.73 4.71 -7.55
CA ARG A 62 -11.31 4.71 -6.21
C ARG A 62 -12.38 5.79 -6.00
N LEU A 63 -12.11 7.01 -6.47
CA LEU A 63 -13.08 8.12 -6.37
C LEU A 63 -14.35 7.83 -7.19
N GLN A 64 -14.22 7.12 -8.31
CA GLN A 64 -15.38 6.66 -9.11
C GLN A 64 -16.18 5.57 -8.39
N GLU A 65 -15.51 4.65 -7.68
CA GLU A 65 -16.18 3.61 -6.88
C GLU A 65 -16.90 4.15 -5.64
N GLU A 66 -16.44 5.27 -5.07
CA GLU A 66 -17.13 5.98 -3.98
C GLU A 66 -18.36 6.77 -4.48
N ALA A 67 -18.46 7.03 -5.79
CA ALA A 67 -19.55 7.77 -6.41
C ALA A 67 -20.68 6.84 -6.89
N ASP A 68 -21.34 6.16 -5.96
CA ASP A 68 -22.74 5.77 -6.09
C ASP A 68 -23.41 5.90 -4.69
N PRO A 69 -24.64 6.42 -4.60
CA PRO A 69 -25.24 7.06 -3.41
C PRO A 69 -25.59 6.15 -2.23
#